data_AF-A0A3M1ESE6-F1
#
_entry.id   AF-A0A3M1ESE6-F1
#
_cell.length_a   1.000
_cell.length_b   1.000
_cell.length_c   1.000
_cell.angle_alpha   90.00
_cell.angle_beta   90.00
_cell.angle_gamma   90.00
#
_symmetry.space_group_name_H-M   'P 1'
#
loop_
_entity.id
_entity.type
_entity.pdbx_description
1 polymer ?
#
loop_
_entity_poly.entity_id
_entity_poly.type
_entity_poly.pdbx_seq_one_letter_code
_entity_poly.pdbx_strand_id
1 'polypeptide(L)'
;MSVVDTFLNLAEHFGGETITLHAGRCLNARHRGVGCTLCADACPADEAITLSGGKPRLDNDACLHCGLCLHHCPTGAYARP
;
A
#
# COMPACT_ATOMS: atom_id res chain seq x y z
N MET A 1 15.12 27.59 20.12
CA MET A 1 14.24 26.47 19.72
C MET A 1 12.86 27.07 19.53
N SER A 2 12.51 27.38 18.29
CA SER A 2 11.19 27.90 17.96
C SER A 2 10.17 26.78 18.08
N VAL A 3 8.96 27.07 18.58
CA VAL A 3 7.85 26.12 18.51
C VAL A 3 7.60 25.63 17.08
N VAL A 4 7.91 26.47 16.08
CA VAL A 4 7.86 26.13 14.66
C VAL A 4 8.84 25.00 14.32
N ASP A 5 10.05 25.02 14.88
CA ASP A 5 11.06 23.98 14.63
C ASP A 5 10.60 22.63 15.21
N THR A 6 10.02 22.64 16.41
CA THR A 6 9.47 21.45 17.05
C THR A 6 8.32 20.85 16.23
N PHE A 7 7.42 21.70 15.71
CA PHE A 7 6.32 21.24 14.85
C PHE A 7 6.81 20.66 13.52
N LEU A 8 7.83 21.26 12.89
CA LEU A 8 8.42 20.75 11.65
C LEU A 8 9.09 19.38 11.87
N ASN A 9 9.91 19.25 12.91
CA ASN A 9 10.56 17.98 13.25
C ASN A 9 9.54 16.87 13.56
N LEU A 10 8.41 17.22 14.18
CA LEU A 10 7.33 16.27 14.45
C LEU A 10 6.64 15.81 13.17
N ALA A 11 6.36 16.74 12.25
CA ALA A 11 5.76 16.44 10.96
C ALA A 11 6.66 15.52 10.11
N GLU A 12 7.98 15.71 10.15
CA GLU A 12 8.94 14.82 9.48
C GLU A 12 8.98 13.41 10.10
N HIS A 13 8.82 13.30 11.42
CA HIS A 13 8.87 12.01 12.11
C HIS A 13 7.56 11.21 11.99
N PHE A 14 6.43 11.89 11.82
CA PHE A 14 5.10 11.27 11.73
C PHE A 14 4.46 11.40 10.33
N GLY A 15 5.19 11.90 9.34
CA GLY A 15 4.78 11.89 7.94
C GLY A 15 4.66 10.45 7.46
N GLY A 16 3.42 9.95 7.40
CA GLY A 16 3.09 8.54 7.22
C GLY A 16 3.98 7.82 6.20
N GLU A 17 4.66 6.78 6.66
CA GLU A 17 5.51 5.93 5.83
C GLU A 17 4.64 5.31 4.71
N THR A 18 4.92 5.74 3.47
CA THR A 18 4.10 5.45 2.29
C THR A 18 4.13 3.96 1.96
N ILE A 19 3.05 3.44 1.40
CA ILE A 19 3.01 2.07 0.91
C ILE A 19 3.28 2.10 -0.59
N THR A 20 4.19 1.25 -1.05
CA THR A 20 4.55 1.12 -2.46
C THR A 20 4.06 -0.22 -3.02
N LEU A 21 3.65 -0.23 -4.29
CA LEU A 21 3.25 -1.43 -5.01
C LEU A 21 4.34 -1.84 -6.03
N HIS A 22 4.98 -2.98 -5.78
CA HIS A 22 5.85 -3.66 -6.72
C HIS A 22 5.05 -4.64 -7.57
N ALA A 23 4.38 -4.15 -8.62
CA ALA A 23 3.51 -4.95 -9.48
C ALA A 23 4.18 -6.22 -10.05
N GLY A 24 5.50 -6.18 -10.29
CA GLY A 24 6.26 -7.34 -10.74
C GLY A 24 6.33 -8.51 -9.75
N ARG A 25 6.02 -8.28 -8.46
CA ARG A 25 5.93 -9.32 -7.43
C ARG A 25 4.51 -9.87 -7.27
N CYS A 26 3.49 -9.24 -7.86
CA CYS A 26 2.10 -9.68 -7.74
C CYS A 26 1.90 -11.08 -8.34
N LEU A 27 1.18 -11.94 -7.61
CA LEU A 27 0.88 -13.31 -8.06
C LEU A 27 0.13 -13.31 -9.41
N ASN A 28 -0.85 -12.43 -9.58
CA ASN A 28 -1.62 -12.30 -10.82
C ASN A 28 -0.80 -11.73 -11.99
N ALA A 29 0.31 -11.04 -11.70
CA ALA A 29 1.25 -10.58 -12.73
C ALA A 29 2.22 -11.68 -13.17
N ARG A 30 2.60 -12.58 -12.25
CA ARG A 30 3.63 -13.60 -12.48
C ARG A 30 3.09 -14.95 -12.95
N HIS A 31 1.83 -15.27 -12.63
CA HIS A 31 1.22 -16.56 -12.92
C HIS A 31 -0.10 -16.39 -13.66
N ARG A 32 -0.20 -17.01 -14.85
CA ARG A 32 -1.43 -17.00 -15.64
C ARG A 32 -2.48 -17.90 -14.99
N GLY A 33 -3.74 -17.46 -15.01
CA GLY A 33 -4.87 -18.22 -14.46
C GLY A 33 -5.05 -18.11 -12.95
N VAL A 34 -4.26 -17.26 -12.27
CA VAL A 34 -4.44 -16.97 -10.85
C VAL A 34 -5.31 -15.72 -10.67
N GLY A 35 -6.25 -15.77 -9.71
CA GLY A 35 -7.16 -14.68 -9.38
C GLY A 35 -7.06 -14.26 -7.91
N CYS A 36 -5.85 -13.88 -7.46
CA CYS A 36 -5.62 -13.43 -6.09
C CYS A 36 -6.27 -12.07 -5.83
N THR A 37 -7.06 -11.97 -4.77
CA THR A 37 -7.79 -10.75 -4.38
C THR A 37 -7.42 -10.25 -2.99
N LEU A 38 -6.56 -10.97 -2.26
CA LEU A 38 -6.30 -10.77 -0.83
C LEU A 38 -5.97 -9.33 -0.42
N CYS A 39 -5.21 -8.59 -1.25
CA CYS A 39 -4.88 -7.19 -0.93
C CYS A 39 -6.07 -6.25 -1.07
N ALA A 40 -6.97 -6.50 -2.03
CA ALA A 40 -8.18 -5.71 -2.22
C ALA A 40 -9.20 -6.06 -1.12
N ASP A 41 -9.39 -7.35 -0.84
CA ASP A 41 -10.33 -7.83 0.18
C ASP A 41 -9.94 -7.36 1.60
N ALA A 42 -8.65 -7.27 1.89
CA ALA A 42 -8.15 -6.82 3.19
C ALA A 42 -8.09 -5.28 3.31
N CYS A 43 -8.30 -4.53 2.23
CA CYS A 43 -8.19 -3.08 2.27
C CYS A 43 -9.46 -2.46 2.88
N PRO A 44 -9.38 -1.74 4.01
CA PRO A 44 -10.54 -1.14 4.64
C PRO A 44 -10.97 0.18 3.97
N ALA A 45 -10.18 0.69 3.03
CA ALA A 45 -10.51 1.85 2.22
C ALA A 45 -11.10 1.37 0.89
N ASP A 46 -12.29 1.87 0.54
CA ASP A 46 -13.09 1.37 -0.60
C ASP A 46 -12.37 1.47 -1.95
N GLU A 47 -11.47 2.44 -2.14
CA GLU A 47 -10.83 2.71 -3.45
C GLU A 47 -9.30 2.67 -3.44
N ALA A 48 -8.66 2.44 -2.29
CA ALA A 48 -7.20 2.48 -2.21
C ALA A 48 -6.55 1.33 -2.97
N ILE A 49 -7.15 0.14 -3.00
CA ILE A 49 -6.64 -1.01 -3.77
C ILE A 49 -7.75 -1.53 -4.68
N THR A 50 -7.54 -1.41 -5.99
CA THR A 50 -8.47 -1.91 -7.02
C THR A 50 -7.78 -2.96 -7.89
N LEU A 51 -8.57 -3.85 -8.49
CA LEU A 51 -8.08 -4.86 -9.42
C LEU A 51 -8.59 -4.57 -10.84
N SER A 52 -7.68 -4.32 -11.78
CA SER A 52 -8.01 -4.16 -13.20
C SER A 52 -7.39 -5.31 -13.99
N GLY A 53 -8.23 -6.12 -14.64
CA GLY A 53 -7.77 -7.35 -15.31
C GLY A 53 -7.02 -8.30 -14.36
N GLY A 54 -7.41 -8.32 -13.08
CA GLY A 54 -6.74 -9.07 -12.02
C GLY A 54 -5.44 -8.44 -11.50
N LYS A 55 -4.94 -7.34 -12.07
CA LYS A 55 -3.72 -6.69 -11.58
C LYS A 55 -4.06 -5.58 -10.59
N PRO A 56 -3.35 -5.49 -9.45
CA PRO A 56 -3.61 -4.46 -8.47
C PRO A 56 -3.17 -3.08 -8.97
N ARG A 57 -3.94 -2.07 -8.57
CA ARG A 57 -3.60 -0.65 -8.60
C ARG A 57 -3.74 -0.11 -7.18
N LEU A 58 -2.76 0.67 -6.74
CA LEU A 58 -2.75 1.34 -5.44
C LEU A 58 -2.95 2.84 -5.69
N ASP A 59 -3.97 3.41 -5.05
CA ASP A 59 -4.17 4.86 -4.93
C ASP A 59 -3.63 5.32 -3.57
N ASN A 60 -2.58 6.14 -3.60
CA ASN A 60 -1.92 6.62 -2.38
C ASN A 60 -2.71 7.72 -1.67
N ASP A 61 -3.54 8.47 -2.39
CA ASP A 61 -4.35 9.54 -1.79
C ASP A 61 -5.51 8.96 -0.98
N ALA A 62 -6.04 7.80 -1.41
CA ALA A 62 -7.03 7.03 -0.67
C ALA A 62 -6.41 6.08 0.38
N CYS A 63 -5.08 5.89 0.38
CA CYS A 63 -4.42 4.92 1.26
C CYS A 63 -4.38 5.41 2.71
N LEU A 64 -4.93 4.61 3.62
CA LEU A 64 -4.90 4.89 5.07
C LEU A 64 -3.56 4.49 5.72
N HIS A 65 -2.58 4.01 4.95
CA HIS A 65 -1.26 3.59 5.45
C HIS A 65 -1.32 2.52 6.56
N CYS A 66 -2.39 1.70 6.59
CA CYS A 66 -2.66 0.75 7.67
C CYS A 66 -1.79 -0.53 7.63
N GLY A 67 -1.15 -0.82 6.48
CA GLY A 67 -0.23 -1.95 6.35
C GLY A 67 -0.88 -3.33 6.16
N LEU A 68 -2.21 -3.45 6.10
CA LEU A 68 -2.88 -4.73 5.92
C LEU A 68 -2.46 -5.43 4.61
N CYS A 69 -2.26 -4.68 3.53
CA CYS A 69 -1.76 -5.23 2.27
C CYS A 69 -0.34 -5.82 2.38
N LEU A 70 0.50 -5.32 3.30
CA LEU A 70 1.83 -5.88 3.58
C LEU A 70 1.69 -7.28 4.20
N HIS A 71 0.74 -7.43 5.13
CA HIS A 71 0.51 -8.69 5.84
C HIS A 71 -0.20 -9.75 4.98
N HIS A 72 -1.20 -9.35 4.20
CA HIS A 72 -2.02 -10.28 3.43
C HIS A 72 -1.41 -10.66 2.07
N CYS A 73 -0.41 -9.92 1.57
CA CYS A 73 0.21 -10.24 0.30
C CYS A 73 1.22 -11.39 0.44
N PRO A 74 0.97 -12.58 -0.15
CA PRO A 74 1.83 -13.74 0.04
C PRO A 74 3.19 -13.60 -0.65
N THR A 75 3.33 -12.65 -1.58
CA THR A 75 4.55 -12.46 -2.38
C THR A 75 5.30 -11.18 -2.05
N GLY A 76 4.85 -10.40 -1.06
CA GLY A 76 5.47 -9.12 -0.70
C GLY A 76 5.44 -8.11 -1.84
N ALA A 77 4.32 -8.03 -2.56
CA ALA A 77 4.11 -7.04 -3.61
C ALA A 77 3.90 -5.63 -3.07
N TYR A 78 3.56 -5.49 -1.79
CA TYR A 78 3.52 -4.21 -1.09
C TYR A 78 4.72 -4.09 -0.17
N ALA A 79 5.30 -2.89 -0.07
CA ALA A 79 6.44 -2.61 0.80
C ALA A 79 6.36 -1.18 1.36
N ARG A 80 7.07 -0.95 2.47
CA ARG A 80 7.41 0.39 2.93
C ARG A 80 8.80 0.77 2.40
N PRO A 81 9.04 2.04 2.03
CA PRO A 81 10.33 2.51 1.48
C PRO A 81 11.49 2.39 2.47
#